data_AF-A0A9Y2AW28-F1
#
_entry.id   AF-A0A9Y2AW28-F1
#
_cell.length_a   1.000
_cell.length_b   1.000
_cell.length_c   1.000
_cell.angle_alpha   90.00
_cell.angle_beta   90.00
_cell.angle_gamma   90.00
#
_symmetry.space_group_name_H-M   'P 1'
#
loop_
_entity.id
_entity.type
_entity.pdbx_description
1 polymer ?
#
loop_
_entity_poly.entity_id
_entity_poly.type
_entity_poly.pdbx_seq_one_letter_code
_entity_poly.pdbx_strand_id
1 'polypeptide(L)'
;MLLPITLTFAAACALLNLWLAIRCARIRIGDRVLHGDAGNSLLARRMRAHANFVEYTPIVLILFALIELAVGASLWLWIGALAYVLARVAHGFGMDADKPTATRAGGALLSWIIMVVLAIAALMLAYSATREVPAPPALAARA
;
A
#
# COMPACT_ATOMS: atom_id res chain seq x y z
N MET A 1 2.29 -19.00 11.36
CA MET A 1 1.52 -19.32 10.13
C MET A 1 2.15 -18.57 8.96
N LEU A 2 2.10 -19.12 7.74
CA LEU A 2 2.54 -18.42 6.53
C LEU A 2 1.49 -17.39 6.12
N LEU A 3 1.91 -16.19 5.69
CA LEU A 3 1.06 -15.13 5.15
C LEU A 3 1.25 -15.04 3.63
N PRO A 4 0.72 -16.00 2.84
CA PRO A 4 1.00 -16.07 1.41
C PRO A 4 0.63 -14.77 0.68
N ILE A 5 -0.48 -14.12 1.02
CA ILE A 5 -0.95 -12.93 0.31
C ILE A 5 -0.02 -11.76 0.58
N THR A 6 0.20 -11.45 1.87
CA THR A 6 1.05 -10.37 2.31
C THR A 6 2.49 -10.59 1.87
N LEU A 7 3.00 -11.81 1.92
CA LEU A 7 4.36 -12.13 1.50
C LEU A 7 4.55 -11.88 -0.01
N THR A 8 3.62 -12.38 -0.84
CA THR A 8 3.65 -12.12 -2.29
C THR A 8 3.49 -10.63 -2.59
N PHE A 9 2.59 -9.96 -1.87
CA PHE A 9 2.33 -8.53 -2.06
C PHE A 9 3.52 -7.66 -1.62
N ALA A 10 4.18 -8.00 -0.51
CA ALA A 10 5.39 -7.35 -0.04
C ALA A 10 6.54 -7.51 -1.04
N ALA A 11 6.73 -8.72 -1.59
CA ALA A 11 7.72 -8.97 -2.63
C ALA A 11 7.46 -8.14 -3.88
N ALA A 12 6.20 -8.08 -4.36
CA ALA A 12 5.81 -7.25 -5.50
C ALA A 12 6.05 -5.76 -5.22
N CYS A 13 5.68 -5.27 -4.03
CA CYS A 13 5.92 -3.89 -3.62
C CYS A 13 7.40 -3.54 -3.53
N ALA A 14 8.26 -4.46 -3.06
CA ALA A 14 9.70 -4.26 -3.00
C ALA A 14 10.31 -4.12 -4.40
N LEU A 15 9.91 -4.98 -5.34
CA LEU A 15 10.34 -4.89 -6.74
C LEU A 15 9.87 -3.59 -7.39
N LEU A 16 8.63 -3.17 -7.11
CA LEU A 16 8.09 -1.91 -7.62
C LEU A 16 8.82 -0.69 -7.05
N ASN A 17 9.16 -0.72 -5.76
CA ASN A 17 9.95 0.32 -5.11
C ASN A 17 11.33 0.45 -5.76
N LEU A 18 11.99 -0.68 -6.01
CA LEU A 18 13.29 -0.71 -6.67
C LEU A 18 13.19 -0.15 -8.10
N TRP A 19 12.14 -0.49 -8.84
CA TRP A 19 11.89 0.07 -10.17
C TRP A 19 11.73 1.60 -10.13
N LEU A 20 10.97 2.15 -9.18
CA LEU A 20 10.83 3.60 -8.99
C LEU A 20 12.17 4.27 -8.64
N ALA A 21 12.97 3.64 -7.78
CA ALA A 21 14.30 4.12 -7.41
C ALA A 21 15.24 4.14 -8.63
N ILE A 22 15.26 3.08 -9.44
CA ILE A 22 16.07 2.99 -10.67
C ILE A 22 15.67 4.09 -11.66
N ARG A 23 14.38 4.40 -11.81
CA ARG A 23 13.92 5.49 -12.69
C ARG A 23 14.45 6.86 -12.28
N CYS A 24 14.63 7.10 -10.98
CA CYS A 24 15.26 8.31 -10.47
C CYS A 24 16.79 8.27 -10.66
N ALA A 25 17.41 7.13 -10.33
CA ALA A 25 18.86 6.95 -10.43
C ALA A 25 19.39 7.12 -11.86
N ARG A 26 18.66 6.62 -12.87
CA ARG A 26 19.04 6.77 -14.29
C ARG A 26 19.17 8.23 -14.71
N ILE A 27 18.26 9.10 -14.27
CA ILE A 27 18.33 10.53 -14.57
C ILE A 27 19.48 11.18 -13.79
N ARG A 28 19.64 10.85 -12.50
CA ARG A 28 20.73 11.39 -11.68
C ARG A 28 22.11 11.10 -12.27
N ILE A 29 22.33 9.88 -12.76
CA ILE A 29 23.59 9.47 -13.36
C ILE A 29 23.81 10.21 -14.68
N GLY A 30 22.78 10.30 -15.54
CA GLY A 30 22.85 11.02 -16.81
C GLY A 30 23.15 12.51 -16.64
N ASP A 31 22.47 13.16 -15.70
CA ASP A 31 22.55 14.61 -15.46
C ASP A 31 23.64 14.97 -14.43
N ARG A 32 24.40 14.00 -13.93
CA ARG A 32 25.44 14.16 -12.88
C ARG A 32 24.93 14.87 -11.62
N VAL A 33 23.70 14.58 -11.22
CA VAL A 33 23.03 15.19 -10.07
C VAL A 33 23.26 14.37 -8.80
N LEU A 34 24.04 14.92 -7.88
CA LEU A 34 24.35 14.28 -6.59
C LEU A 34 23.18 14.38 -5.58
N HIS A 35 22.59 15.57 -5.43
CA HIS A 35 21.52 15.84 -4.46
C HIS A 35 20.37 16.61 -5.12
N GLY A 36 19.14 16.45 -4.61
CA GLY A 36 17.97 17.17 -5.13
C GLY A 36 17.61 16.76 -6.56
N ASP A 37 16.97 17.66 -7.30
CA ASP A 37 16.56 17.46 -8.69
C ASP A 37 17.40 18.27 -9.71
N ALA A 38 18.28 19.16 -9.24
CA ALA A 38 19.08 20.10 -10.04
C ALA A 38 18.26 20.87 -11.10
N GLY A 39 16.99 21.17 -10.82
CA GLY A 39 16.10 21.85 -11.77
C GLY A 39 15.51 20.94 -12.85
N ASN A 40 15.80 19.63 -12.84
CA ASN A 40 15.14 18.66 -13.73
C ASN A 40 13.72 18.35 -13.22
N SER A 41 12.71 18.93 -13.90
CA SER A 41 11.31 18.76 -13.54
C SER A 41 10.81 17.31 -13.61
N LEU A 42 11.38 16.48 -14.51
CA LEU A 42 11.04 15.06 -14.61
C LEU A 42 11.62 14.28 -13.42
N LEU A 43 12.85 14.60 -13.00
CA LEU A 43 13.46 14.01 -11.79
C LEU A 43 12.64 14.36 -10.55
N ALA A 44 12.23 15.62 -10.40
CA ALA A 44 11.38 16.06 -9.29
C ALA A 44 10.07 15.26 -9.19
N ARG A 45 9.40 15.05 -10.34
CA ARG A 45 8.16 14.26 -10.43
C ARG A 45 8.37 12.79 -10.08
N ARG A 46 9.41 12.16 -10.61
CA ARG A 46 9.75 10.76 -10.30
C ARG A 46 10.15 10.56 -8.84
N MET A 47 10.88 11.52 -8.26
CA MET A 47 11.19 11.53 -6.83
C MET A 47 9.92 11.60 -5.99
N ARG A 48 8.93 12.43 -6.35
CA ARG A 48 7.64 12.45 -5.63
C ARG A 48 6.84 11.17 -5.82
N ALA A 49 6.87 10.54 -6.99
CA ALA A 49 6.23 9.24 -7.19
C ALA A 49 6.84 8.15 -6.28
N HIS A 50 8.17 8.13 -6.16
CA HIS A 50 8.90 7.22 -5.26
C HIS A 50 8.63 7.53 -3.78
N ALA A 51 8.71 8.80 -3.38
CA ALA A 51 8.41 9.22 -2.00
C ALA A 51 6.97 8.87 -1.61
N ASN A 52 6.00 9.15 -2.48
CA ASN A 52 4.61 8.77 -2.26
C ASN A 52 4.45 7.25 -2.10
N PHE A 53 5.22 6.44 -2.84
CA PHE A 53 5.17 4.99 -2.66
C PHE A 53 5.65 4.59 -1.26
N VAL A 54 6.75 5.17 -0.78
CA VAL A 54 7.31 4.89 0.54
C VAL A 54 6.45 5.46 1.67
N GLU A 55 5.70 6.54 1.43
CA GLU A 55 4.77 7.13 2.41
C GLU A 55 3.54 6.23 2.66
N TYR A 56 2.94 5.66 1.61
CA TYR A 56 1.66 4.94 1.73
C TYR A 56 1.79 3.42 1.80
N THR A 57 2.69 2.83 1.01
CA THR A 57 2.74 1.37 0.86
C THR A 57 3.10 0.61 2.15
N PRO A 58 4.00 1.08 3.02
CA PRO A 58 4.28 0.40 4.29
C PRO A 58 3.03 0.29 5.18
N ILE A 59 2.22 1.34 5.26
CA ILE A 59 0.97 1.33 6.05
C ILE A 59 -0.01 0.30 5.48
N VAL A 60 -0.15 0.26 4.14
CA VAL A 60 -1.01 -0.72 3.46
C VAL A 60 -0.52 -2.15 3.69
N LEU A 61 0.79 -2.41 3.58
CA LEU A 61 1.38 -3.72 3.85
C LEU A 61 1.14 -4.18 5.29
N ILE A 62 1.27 -3.28 6.27
CA ILE A 62 0.98 -3.58 7.68
C ILE A 62 -0.50 -3.98 7.85
N LEU A 63 -1.43 -3.24 7.22
CA LEU A 63 -2.85 -3.58 7.29
C LEU A 63 -3.15 -4.94 6.65
N PHE A 64 -2.56 -5.25 5.49
CA PHE A 64 -2.67 -6.57 4.87
C PHE A 64 -2.15 -7.68 5.79
N ALA A 65 -0.97 -7.48 6.37
CA ALA A 65 -0.35 -8.46 7.28
C ALA A 65 -1.25 -8.76 8.48
N LEU A 66 -1.76 -7.71 9.14
CA LEU A 66 -2.59 -7.83 10.33
C LEU A 66 -3.94 -8.49 10.02
N ILE A 67 -4.56 -8.13 8.89
CA ILE A 67 -5.85 -8.72 8.50
C ILE A 67 -5.66 -10.19 8.10
N GLU A 68 -4.64 -10.51 7.30
CA GLU A 68 -4.36 -11.91 6.93
C GLU A 68 -4.00 -12.76 8.16
N LEU A 69 -3.30 -12.20 9.15
CA LEU A 69 -3.08 -12.87 10.45
C LEU A 69 -4.38 -13.12 11.20
N ALA A 70 -5.33 -12.19 11.16
CA ALA A 70 -6.57 -12.25 11.93
C ALA A 70 -7.59 -13.22 11.31
N VAL A 71 -7.76 -13.21 9.98
CA VAL A 71 -8.84 -13.96 9.31
C VAL A 71 -8.33 -14.99 8.29
N GLY A 72 -7.03 -15.09 8.09
CA GLY A 72 -6.41 -15.96 7.10
C GLY A 72 -6.45 -15.41 5.67
N ALA A 73 -5.89 -16.20 4.76
CA ALA A 73 -5.83 -15.87 3.34
C ALA A 73 -7.24 -15.94 2.71
N SER A 74 -7.65 -14.86 2.05
CA SER A 74 -8.97 -14.73 1.43
C SER A 74 -8.90 -14.07 0.05
N LEU A 75 -9.89 -14.37 -0.82
CA LEU A 75 -9.90 -13.90 -2.20
C LEU A 75 -9.92 -12.37 -2.31
N TRP A 76 -10.65 -11.69 -1.41
CA TRP A 76 -10.75 -10.23 -1.44
C TRP A 76 -9.41 -9.54 -1.12
N LEU A 77 -8.57 -10.16 -0.27
CA LEU A 77 -7.22 -9.67 -0.01
C LEU A 77 -6.33 -9.83 -1.26
N TRP A 78 -6.42 -10.95 -1.98
CA TRP A 78 -5.70 -11.12 -3.26
C TRP A 78 -6.08 -10.04 -4.28
N ILE A 79 -7.39 -9.79 -4.44
CA ILE A 79 -7.90 -8.76 -5.34
C ILE A 79 -7.41 -7.38 -4.91
N GLY A 80 -7.48 -7.06 -3.62
CA GLY A 80 -7.00 -5.79 -3.07
C GLY A 80 -5.51 -5.58 -3.29
N ALA A 81 -4.68 -6.61 -3.07
CA ALA A 81 -3.24 -6.56 -3.27
C ALA A 81 -2.90 -6.30 -4.75
N LEU A 82 -3.52 -7.06 -5.66
CA LEU A 82 -3.33 -6.88 -7.10
C LEU A 82 -3.78 -5.47 -7.55
N ALA A 83 -4.96 -5.05 -7.13
CA ALA A 83 -5.50 -3.72 -7.44
C ALA A 83 -4.57 -2.60 -6.94
N TYR A 84 -4.00 -2.75 -5.73
CA TYR A 84 -3.06 -1.79 -5.18
C TYR A 84 -1.79 -1.71 -6.02
N VAL A 85 -1.16 -2.84 -6.37
CA VAL A 85 0.05 -2.85 -7.21
C VAL A 85 -0.22 -2.16 -8.55
N LEU A 86 -1.34 -2.47 -9.21
CA LEU A 86 -1.73 -1.83 -10.47
C LEU A 86 -1.96 -0.32 -10.31
N ALA A 87 -2.59 0.11 -9.21
CA ALA A 87 -2.79 1.53 -8.89
C ALA A 87 -1.44 2.26 -8.76
N ARG A 88 -0.45 1.65 -8.08
CA ARG A 88 0.88 2.23 -7.87
C ARG A 88 1.70 2.30 -9.16
N VAL A 89 1.59 1.28 -10.03
CA VAL A 89 2.20 1.30 -11.36
C VAL A 89 1.58 2.42 -12.21
N ALA A 90 0.25 2.49 -12.28
CA ALA A 90 -0.46 3.51 -13.05
C ALA A 90 -0.15 4.93 -12.56
N HIS A 91 -0.12 5.15 -11.24
CA HIS A 91 0.25 6.42 -10.65
C HIS A 91 1.70 6.81 -10.98
N GLY A 92 2.64 5.85 -10.87
CA GLY A 92 4.05 6.08 -11.17
C GLY A 92 4.34 6.42 -12.64
N PHE A 93 3.52 5.94 -13.58
CA PHE A 93 3.57 6.37 -14.99
C PHE A 93 2.83 7.70 -15.21
N GLY A 94 1.66 7.89 -14.58
CA GLY A 94 0.89 9.14 -14.70
C GLY A 94 1.64 10.37 -14.18
N MET A 95 2.56 10.19 -13.24
CA MET A 95 3.43 11.24 -12.70
C MET A 95 4.49 11.74 -13.69
N ASP A 96 4.81 11.01 -14.77
CA ASP A 96 5.79 11.48 -15.77
C ASP A 96 5.23 12.56 -16.69
N ALA A 97 3.90 12.74 -16.77
CA ALA A 97 3.29 13.76 -17.62
C ALA A 97 3.41 15.17 -17.01
N ASP A 98 3.54 16.20 -17.87
CA ASP A 98 3.53 17.62 -17.45
C ASP A 98 2.15 18.09 -17.01
N LYS A 99 1.10 17.44 -17.52
CA LYS A 99 -0.30 17.76 -17.23
C LYS A 99 -0.90 16.75 -16.24
N PRO A 100 -1.92 17.14 -15.45
CA PRO A 100 -2.68 16.19 -14.66
C PRO A 100 -3.28 15.11 -15.57
N THR A 101 -2.89 13.85 -15.35
CA THR A 101 -3.41 12.70 -16.10
C THR A 101 -4.44 11.95 -15.26
N ALA A 102 -5.42 11.37 -15.93
CA ALA A 102 -6.40 10.49 -15.30
C ALA A 102 -5.73 9.30 -14.60
N THR A 103 -4.59 8.82 -15.13
CA THR A 103 -3.78 7.75 -14.52
C THR A 103 -3.10 8.17 -13.23
N ARG A 104 -2.65 9.43 -13.10
CA ARG A 104 -2.14 9.99 -11.84
C ARG A 104 -3.24 10.06 -10.79
N ALA A 105 -4.37 10.68 -11.13
CA ALA A 105 -5.48 10.89 -10.20
C ALA A 105 -6.15 9.57 -9.80
N GLY A 106 -6.45 8.72 -10.78
CA GLY A 106 -7.06 7.41 -10.57
C GLY A 106 -6.19 6.47 -9.74
N GLY A 107 -4.87 6.43 -10.01
CA GLY A 107 -3.94 5.61 -9.23
C GLY A 107 -3.79 6.07 -7.77
N ALA A 108 -3.82 7.39 -7.52
CA ALA A 108 -3.81 7.93 -6.16
C ALA A 108 -5.12 7.62 -5.42
N LEU A 109 -6.26 7.90 -6.06
CA LEU A 109 -7.58 7.68 -5.49
C LEU A 109 -7.81 6.20 -5.16
N LEU A 110 -7.44 5.29 -6.06
CA LEU A 110 -7.56 3.85 -5.84
C LEU A 110 -6.67 3.40 -4.68
N SER A 111 -5.44 3.93 -4.55
CA SER A 111 -4.57 3.65 -3.41
C SER A 111 -5.23 4.03 -2.08
N TRP A 112 -5.86 5.21 -2.02
CA TRP A 112 -6.56 5.69 -0.82
C TRP A 112 -7.82 4.91 -0.51
N ILE A 113 -8.63 4.57 -1.53
CA ILE A 113 -9.82 3.72 -1.35
C ILE A 113 -9.42 2.38 -0.73
N ILE A 114 -8.37 1.73 -1.27
CA ILE A 114 -7.88 0.46 -0.72
C ILE A 114 -7.42 0.62 0.73
N MET A 115 -6.67 1.69 1.04
CA MET A 115 -6.23 1.98 2.40
C MET A 115 -7.42 2.17 3.36
N VAL A 116 -8.46 2.90 2.95
CA VAL A 116 -9.69 3.10 3.76
C VAL A 116 -10.43 1.78 3.97
N VAL A 117 -10.60 0.96 2.94
CA VAL A 117 -11.26 -0.35 3.05
C VAL A 117 -10.52 -1.24 4.03
N LEU A 118 -9.18 -1.32 3.94
CA LEU A 118 -8.37 -2.11 4.87
C LEU A 118 -8.42 -1.56 6.30
N ALA A 119 -8.40 -0.23 6.47
CA ALA A 119 -8.52 0.39 7.79
C ALA A 119 -9.87 0.06 8.45
N ILE A 120 -10.97 0.16 7.69
CA ILE A 120 -12.31 -0.21 8.17
C ILE A 120 -12.36 -1.70 8.51
N ALA A 121 -11.83 -2.56 7.64
CA ALA A 121 -11.79 -4.00 7.90
C ALA A 121 -11.01 -4.33 9.18
N ALA A 122 -9.83 -3.74 9.36
CA ALA A 122 -9.02 -3.92 10.57
C ALA A 122 -9.76 -3.46 11.85
N LEU A 123 -10.42 -2.29 11.80
CA LEU A 123 -11.21 -1.78 12.92
C LEU A 123 -12.41 -2.69 13.25
N MET A 124 -13.12 -3.18 12.23
CA MET A 124 -14.25 -4.09 12.41
C MET A 124 -13.81 -5.41 13.04
N LEU A 125 -12.68 -5.98 12.60
CA LEU A 125 -12.12 -7.20 13.16
C LEU A 125 -11.68 -7.03 14.61
N ALA A 126 -11.00 -5.92 14.93
CA ALA A 126 -10.62 -5.59 16.30
C ALA A 126 -11.84 -5.42 17.21
N TYR A 127 -12.90 -4.79 16.69
CA TYR A 127 -14.14 -4.58 17.42
C TYR A 127 -14.91 -5.87 17.67
N SER A 128 -15.01 -6.76 16.69
CA SER A 128 -15.68 -8.04 16.86
C SER A 128 -14.96 -8.95 17.86
N ALA A 129 -13.62 -8.96 17.83
CA ALA A 129 -12.82 -9.81 18.72
C ALA A 129 -12.91 -9.41 20.21
N THR A 130 -13.19 -8.14 20.50
CA THR A 130 -13.24 -7.63 21.88
C THR A 130 -14.60 -7.76 22.57
N ARG A 131 -15.66 -8.13 21.82
CA ARG A 131 -17.01 -8.32 22.37
C ARG A 131 -17.27 -9.71 22.93
N GLU A 132 -16.40 -10.69 22.69
CA GLU A 132 -16.44 -11.97 23.40
C GLU A 132 -15.91 -11.79 24.83
N VAL A 133 -16.63 -11.02 25.66
CA VAL A 133 -16.44 -11.02 27.11
C VAL A 133 -17.16 -12.27 27.63
N PRO A 134 -16.45 -13.27 28.20
CA PRO A 134 -17.11 -14.42 28.81
C PRO A 134 -18.13 -13.92 29.83
N ALA A 135 -19.35 -14.47 29.80
CA ALA A 135 -20.38 -14.09 30.76
C ALA A 135 -19.79 -14.19 32.19
N PRO A 136 -19.96 -13.15 33.05
CA PRO A 136 -19.50 -13.21 34.42
C PRO A 136 -19.95 -14.53 35.07
N PRO A 137 -19.10 -15.20 35.87
CA PRO A 137 -19.42 -16.52 36.45
C PRO A 137 -20.79 -16.57 37.16
N ALA A 138 -21.26 -15.43 37.66
CA ALA A 138 -22.57 -15.25 38.26
C ALA A 138 -23.77 -15.55 37.33
N LEU A 139 -23.61 -15.45 36.01
CA LEU A 139 -24.63 -15.74 35.00
C LEU A 139 -24.52 -17.17 34.43
N ALA A 140 -23.35 -17.80 34.50
CA ALA A 140 -23.14 -19.18 34.05
C ALA A 140 -23.68 -20.23 35.04
N ALA A 141 -23.77 -19.89 36.34
CA ALA A 141 -24.24 -20.81 37.38
C ALA A 141 -25.78 -20.95 37.48
N ARG A 142 -26.54 -20.35 36.56
CA ARG A 142 -28.03 -20.36 36.57
C ARG A 142 -28.66 -21.02 35.33
N ALA A 143 -27.88 -21.67 34.48
CA ALA A 143 -28.35 -22.41 33.31
C ALA A 143 -28.26 -23.92 33.51
#